data_AF-A0A7K0LVE4-F1
#
_entry.id   AF-A0A7K0LVE4-F1
#
_cell.length_a   1.000
_cell.length_b   1.000
_cell.length_c   1.000
_cell.angle_alpha   90.00
_cell.angle_beta   90.00
_cell.angle_gamma   90.00
#
_symmetry.space_group_name_H-M   'P 1'
#
loop_
_entity.id
_entity.type
_entity.pdbx_description
1 polymer ?
#
loop_
_entity_poly.entity_id
_entity_poly.type
_entity_poly.pdbx_seq_one_letter_code
_entity_poly.pdbx_strand_id
1 'polypeptide(L)'
;MLVAEESGLFDTVFGLPLHPLAVHAAVVLVPLAALGALAMALSPRLSRRYGGLVVVTGIAAFIASFVAKEAGEALALRVGQPGQHAQLGDVVPLLALLLALGIAGFWLVDRGIPGNRSRPWWLRLAAVALIVIAMLATVWAVRAGHTGAELVWQGRVR
;
A
#
# COMPACT_ATOMS: atom_id res chain seq x y z
N MET A 1 17.32 -35.56 -14.81
CA MET A 1 15.90 -35.22 -15.03
C MET A 1 15.76 -33.74 -14.68
N LEU A 2 15.79 -32.87 -15.68
CA LEU A 2 15.65 -31.43 -15.51
C LEU A 2 14.17 -31.15 -15.21
N VAL A 3 13.82 -31.03 -13.94
CA VAL A 3 12.56 -30.39 -13.57
C VAL A 3 12.78 -28.92 -13.90
N ALA A 4 12.26 -28.49 -15.04
CA ALA A 4 11.95 -27.09 -15.22
C ALA A 4 10.94 -26.77 -14.10
N GLU A 5 11.40 -26.16 -13.02
CA GLU A 5 10.48 -25.56 -12.05
C GLU A 5 9.63 -24.60 -12.86
N GLU A 6 8.32 -24.86 -12.92
CA GLU A 6 7.38 -23.87 -13.37
C GLU A 6 7.50 -22.71 -12.38
N SER A 7 8.31 -21.71 -12.73
CA SER A 7 8.39 -20.46 -11.99
C SER A 7 7.03 -19.80 -12.12
N GLY A 8 6.17 -20.00 -11.12
CA GLY A 8 4.88 -19.32 -11.06
C GLY A 8 5.08 -17.82 -11.18
N LEU A 9 4.07 -17.09 -11.68
CA LEU A 9 4.10 -15.64 -11.91
C LEU A 9 4.64 -14.81 -10.73
N PHE A 10 4.61 -15.35 -9.51
CA PHE A 10 5.02 -14.68 -8.27
C PHE A 10 6.34 -15.17 -7.66
N ASP A 11 7.06 -16.08 -8.31
CA ASP A 11 8.18 -16.77 -7.69
C ASP A 11 9.48 -15.95 -7.80
N THR A 12 9.88 -15.57 -9.03
CA THR A 12 11.12 -14.82 -9.27
C THR A 12 10.98 -13.77 -10.37
N VAL A 13 11.75 -12.68 -10.24
CA VAL A 13 11.94 -11.66 -11.27
C VAL A 13 13.42 -11.32 -11.35
N PHE A 14 13.99 -11.35 -12.56
CA PHE A 14 15.44 -11.21 -12.79
C PHE A 14 16.32 -12.18 -11.96
N GLY A 15 15.80 -13.39 -11.66
CA GLY A 15 16.51 -14.40 -10.88
C GLY A 15 16.55 -14.14 -9.36
N LEU A 16 15.84 -13.12 -8.87
CA LEU A 16 15.67 -12.82 -7.45
C LEU A 16 14.24 -13.12 -7.00
N PRO A 17 14.00 -13.47 -5.72
CA PRO A 17 12.65 -13.60 -5.19
C PRO A 17 11.86 -12.31 -5.44
N LEU A 18 10.64 -12.43 -5.97
CA LEU A 18 9.80 -11.26 -6.27
C LEU A 18 9.38 -10.52 -4.98
N HIS A 19 9.18 -11.27 -3.89
CA HIS A 19 8.64 -10.74 -2.65
C HIS A 19 9.41 -9.51 -2.12
N PRO A 20 10.74 -9.54 -1.90
CA PRO A 20 11.48 -8.35 -1.47
C PRO A 20 11.33 -7.15 -2.41
N LEU A 21 11.35 -7.34 -3.73
CA LEU A 21 11.21 -6.24 -4.70
C LEU A 21 9.83 -5.59 -4.59
N ALA A 22 8.78 -6.42 -4.53
CA ALA A 22 7.41 -5.95 -4.36
C ALA A 22 7.20 -5.26 -3.00
N VAL A 23 7.85 -5.76 -1.94
CA VAL A 23 7.85 -5.12 -0.62
C VAL A 23 8.43 -3.71 -0.68
N HIS A 24 9.57 -3.50 -1.37
CA HIS A 24 10.15 -2.14 -1.51
C HIS A 24 9.19 -1.18 -2.19
N ALA A 25 8.49 -1.63 -3.25
CA ALA A 25 7.47 -0.81 -3.89
C ALA A 25 6.31 -0.51 -2.92
N ALA A 26 5.81 -1.51 -2.18
CA ALA A 26 4.71 -1.34 -1.25
C ALA A 26 5.06 -0.37 -0.10
N VAL A 27 6.23 -0.52 0.54
CA VAL A 27 6.64 0.31 1.68
C VAL A 27 6.94 1.76 1.29
N VAL A 28 7.19 2.04 0.00
CA VAL A 28 7.32 3.42 -0.50
C VAL A 28 5.97 3.98 -0.93
N LEU A 29 5.20 3.22 -1.72
CA LEU A 29 3.99 3.71 -2.34
C LEU A 29 2.82 3.87 -1.36
N VAL A 30 2.67 2.99 -0.36
CA VAL A 30 1.59 3.10 0.64
C VAL A 30 1.73 4.39 1.47
N PRO A 31 2.89 4.69 2.08
CA PRO A 31 3.09 5.97 2.77
C PRO A 31 2.99 7.18 1.84
N LEU A 32 3.48 7.08 0.60
CA LEU A 32 3.39 8.18 -0.36
C LEU A 32 1.93 8.49 -0.75
N ALA A 33 1.11 7.45 -0.97
CA ALA A 33 -0.33 7.60 -1.20
C ALA A 33 -1.03 8.21 0.02
N ALA A 34 -0.66 7.78 1.23
CA ALA A 34 -1.20 8.33 2.48
C ALA A 34 -0.88 9.83 2.66
N LEU A 35 0.37 10.24 2.36
CA LEU A 35 0.76 11.65 2.38
C LEU A 35 0.04 12.47 1.32
N GLY A 36 -0.16 11.90 0.13
CA GLY A 36 -0.97 12.50 -0.92
C GLY A 36 -2.42 12.70 -0.47
N ALA A 37 -3.03 11.67 0.13
CA ALA A 37 -4.39 11.72 0.67
C ALA A 37 -4.53 12.80 1.76
N LEU A 38 -3.55 12.92 2.65
CA LEU A 38 -3.48 13.97 3.66
C LEU A 38 -3.41 15.37 3.02
N ALA A 39 -2.53 15.56 2.04
CA ALA A 39 -2.40 16.82 1.32
C ALA A 39 -3.71 17.23 0.61
N MET A 40 -4.42 16.26 0.02
CA MET A 40 -5.73 16.47 -0.59
C MET A 40 -6.80 16.82 0.44
N ALA A 41 -6.81 16.13 1.58
CA ALA A 41 -7.75 16.37 2.67
C ALA A 41 -7.57 17.77 3.27
N LEU A 42 -6.33 18.25 3.41
CA LEU A 42 -6.03 19.57 3.98
C LEU A 42 -6.16 20.73 2.98
N SER A 43 -5.95 20.48 1.69
CA SER A 43 -5.93 21.53 0.67
C SER A 43 -6.72 21.17 -0.59
N PRO A 44 -7.86 21.86 -0.84
CA PRO A 44 -8.60 21.73 -2.10
C PRO A 44 -7.76 22.08 -3.34
N ARG A 45 -6.78 22.99 -3.19
CA ARG A 45 -5.88 23.36 -4.28
C ARG A 45 -4.97 22.20 -4.68
N LEU A 46 -4.40 21.49 -3.71
CA LEU A 46 -3.56 20.31 -3.96
C LEU A 46 -4.37 19.15 -4.50
N SER A 47 -5.58 18.93 -3.97
CA SER A 47 -6.52 17.93 -4.49
C SER A 47 -6.85 18.13 -5.97
N ARG A 48 -7.18 19.35 -6.39
CA ARG A 48 -7.45 19.64 -7.80
C ARG A 48 -6.21 19.49 -8.70
N ARG A 49 -5.04 19.95 -8.24
CA ARG A 49 -3.82 19.98 -9.05
C ARG A 49 -3.15 18.61 -9.17
N TYR A 50 -3.10 17.84 -8.08
CA TYR A 50 -2.31 16.62 -7.99
C TYR A 50 -3.14 15.37 -7.72
N GLY A 51 -4.46 15.47 -7.51
CA GLY A 51 -5.28 14.33 -7.14
C GLY A 51 -5.22 13.17 -8.13
N GLY A 52 -5.08 13.44 -9.44
CA GLY A 52 -4.85 12.38 -10.43
C GLY A 52 -3.56 11.59 -10.20
N LEU A 53 -2.46 12.27 -9.83
CA LEU A 53 -1.20 11.60 -9.47
C LEU A 53 -1.37 10.77 -8.20
N VAL A 54 -2.05 11.32 -7.18
CA VAL A 54 -2.29 10.60 -5.92
C VAL A 54 -3.16 9.36 -6.14
N VAL A 55 -4.14 9.41 -7.04
CA VAL A 55 -4.95 8.24 -7.45
C VAL A 55 -4.06 7.16 -8.06
N VAL A 56 -3.21 7.52 -9.02
CA VAL A 56 -2.29 6.56 -9.66
C VAL A 56 -1.35 5.96 -8.60
N THR A 57 -0.79 6.76 -7.70
CA THR A 57 0.04 6.27 -6.60
C THR A 57 -0.71 5.32 -5.68
N GLY A 58 -1.97 5.61 -5.34
CA GLY A 58 -2.80 4.73 -4.52
C GLY A 58 -3.08 3.38 -5.18
N ILE A 59 -3.40 3.39 -6.48
CA ILE A 59 -3.59 2.16 -7.27
C ILE A 59 -2.29 1.36 -7.33
N ALA A 60 -1.17 2.02 -7.61
CA ALA A 60 0.14 1.38 -7.64
C ALA A 60 0.52 0.79 -6.27
N ALA A 61 0.20 1.48 -5.17
CA ALA A 61 0.40 0.99 -3.81
C ALA A 61 -0.40 -0.29 -3.54
N PHE A 62 -1.69 -0.31 -3.94
CA PHE A 62 -2.52 -1.51 -3.84
C PHE A 62 -1.91 -2.68 -4.62
N ILE A 63 -1.60 -2.48 -5.91
CA ILE A 63 -1.02 -3.52 -6.76
C ILE A 63 0.29 -4.04 -6.15
N ALA A 64 1.20 -3.15 -5.75
CA ALA A 64 2.49 -3.53 -5.16
C ALA A 64 2.30 -4.35 -3.88
N SER A 65 1.40 -3.93 -2.98
CA SER A 65 1.12 -4.67 -1.75
C SER A 65 0.49 -6.04 -2.01
N PHE A 66 -0.42 -6.15 -2.98
CA PHE A 66 -1.02 -7.42 -3.39
C PHE A 66 0.04 -8.38 -3.94
N VAL A 67 0.87 -7.90 -4.87
CA VAL A 67 1.98 -8.70 -5.43
C VAL A 67 2.95 -9.12 -4.32
N ALA A 68 3.25 -8.25 -3.35
CA ALA A 68 4.11 -8.58 -2.23
C ALA A 68 3.51 -9.70 -1.35
N LYS A 69 2.20 -9.68 -1.09
CA LYS A 69 1.49 -10.75 -0.38
C LYS A 69 1.61 -12.07 -1.13
N GLU A 70 1.17 -12.11 -2.39
CA GLU A 70 1.12 -13.36 -3.18
C GLU A 70 2.53 -13.95 -3.40
N ALA A 71 3.54 -13.10 -3.65
CA ALA A 71 4.93 -13.54 -3.73
C ALA A 71 5.47 -14.02 -2.38
N GLY A 72 5.00 -13.45 -1.27
CA GLY A 72 5.36 -13.90 0.09
C GLY A 72 4.77 -15.26 0.42
N GLU A 73 3.52 -15.52 0.04
CA GLU A 73 2.87 -16.82 0.20
C GLU A 73 3.57 -17.90 -0.63
N ALA A 74 3.91 -17.60 -1.89
CA ALA A 74 4.70 -18.50 -2.74
C ALA A 74 6.07 -18.82 -2.11
N LEU A 75 6.76 -17.80 -1.59
CA LEU A 75 8.05 -17.96 -0.91
C LEU A 75 7.92 -18.80 0.37
N ALA A 76 6.84 -18.64 1.15
CA ALA A 76 6.60 -19.36 2.40
C ALA A 76 6.47 -20.88 2.19
N LEU A 77 6.05 -21.34 1.01
CA LEU A 77 6.05 -22.76 0.65
C LEU A 77 7.47 -23.36 0.59
N ARG A 78 8.48 -22.53 0.33
CA ARG A 78 9.88 -22.93 0.16
C ARG A 78 10.70 -22.71 1.43
N VAL A 79 10.44 -21.61 2.16
CA VAL A 79 11.27 -21.18 3.30
C VAL A 79 10.55 -21.26 4.65
N GLY A 80 9.29 -21.69 4.68
CA GLY A 80 8.47 -21.78 5.87
C GLY A 80 7.66 -20.51 6.15
N GLN A 81 6.67 -20.63 7.03
CA GLN A 81 5.72 -19.56 7.34
C GLN A 81 6.34 -18.49 8.27
N PRO A 82 6.31 -17.19 7.89
CA PRO A 82 6.96 -16.13 8.65
C PRO A 82 6.10 -15.59 9.83
N GLY A 83 5.13 -16.37 10.29
CA GLY A 83 4.30 -16.08 11.46
C GLY A 83 3.61 -14.71 11.39
N GLN A 84 3.94 -13.82 12.33
CA GLN A 84 3.29 -12.51 12.46
C GLN A 84 3.48 -11.61 11.22
N HIS A 85 4.59 -11.74 10.50
CA HIS A 85 4.83 -10.96 9.28
C HIS A 85 3.78 -11.28 8.20
N ALA A 86 3.46 -12.56 7.98
CA ALA A 86 2.42 -12.96 7.03
C ALA A 86 1.04 -12.42 7.44
N GLN A 87 0.65 -12.60 8.71
CA GLN A 87 -0.66 -12.14 9.20
C GLN A 87 -0.86 -10.63 9.04
N LEU A 88 0.19 -9.83 9.27
CA LEU A 88 0.14 -8.40 9.05
C LEU A 88 0.15 -8.06 7.56
N GLY A 89 0.96 -8.76 6.77
CA GLY A 89 1.05 -8.67 5.32
C GLY A 89 -0.27 -8.93 4.61
N ASP A 90 -1.09 -9.85 5.10
CA ASP A 90 -2.41 -10.17 4.53
C ASP A 90 -3.40 -8.99 4.58
N VAL A 91 -3.24 -8.11 5.56
CA VAL A 91 -4.12 -6.96 5.77
C VAL A 91 -3.69 -5.74 4.95
N VAL A 92 -2.41 -5.61 4.61
CA VAL A 92 -1.88 -4.43 3.90
C VAL A 92 -2.57 -4.21 2.55
N PRO A 93 -2.77 -5.22 1.67
CA PRO A 93 -3.48 -5.03 0.40
C PRO A 93 -4.90 -4.53 0.56
N LEU A 94 -5.62 -5.02 1.56
CA LEU A 94 -6.98 -4.57 1.84
C LEU A 94 -7.00 -3.08 2.23
N LEU A 95 -6.11 -2.67 3.13
CA LEU A 95 -6.02 -1.26 3.54
C LEU A 95 -5.53 -0.36 2.40
N ALA A 96 -4.60 -0.83 1.57
CA ALA A 96 -4.12 -0.12 0.39
C ALA A 96 -5.23 0.02 -0.66
N LEU A 97 -6.08 -1.00 -0.84
CA LEU A 97 -7.26 -0.92 -1.72
C LEU A 97 -8.26 0.12 -1.20
N LEU A 98 -8.59 0.08 0.09
CA LEU A 98 -9.49 1.06 0.71
C LEU A 98 -8.94 2.48 0.58
N LEU A 99 -7.62 2.64 0.74
CA LEU A 99 -6.94 3.92 0.53
C LEU A 99 -7.06 4.38 -0.93
N ALA A 100 -6.78 3.50 -1.90
CA ALA A 100 -6.85 3.82 -3.32
C ALA A 100 -8.28 4.23 -3.74
N LEU A 101 -9.30 3.47 -3.32
CA LEU A 101 -10.70 3.77 -3.57
C LEU A 101 -11.13 5.06 -2.87
N GLY A 102 -10.70 5.26 -1.63
CA GLY A 102 -10.96 6.48 -0.86
C GLY A 102 -10.38 7.73 -1.52
N ILE A 103 -9.12 7.67 -1.97
CA ILE A 103 -8.46 8.73 -2.72
C ILE A 103 -9.23 9.03 -4.01
N ALA A 104 -9.56 8.00 -4.80
CA ALA A 104 -10.26 8.15 -6.06
C ALA A 104 -11.65 8.76 -5.86
N GLY A 105 -12.46 8.21 -4.96
CA GLY A 105 -13.79 8.74 -4.64
C GLY A 105 -13.73 10.17 -4.12
N PHE A 106 -12.82 10.46 -3.20
CA PHE A 106 -12.63 11.81 -2.66
C PHE A 106 -12.25 12.81 -3.75
N TRP A 107 -11.28 12.46 -4.61
CA TRP A 107 -10.84 13.32 -5.71
C TRP A 107 -11.94 13.60 -6.73
N LEU A 108 -12.67 12.55 -7.15
CA LEU A 108 -13.74 12.66 -8.13
C LEU A 108 -14.84 13.64 -7.69
N VAL A 109 -15.14 13.64 -6.39
CA VAL A 109 -16.14 14.52 -5.80
C VAL A 109 -15.58 15.92 -5.56
N ASP A 110 -14.40 16.03 -4.95
CA ASP A 110 -13.79 17.31 -4.59
C ASP A 110 -13.44 18.17 -5.82
N ARG A 111 -13.02 17.56 -6.93
CA ARG A 111 -12.73 18.27 -8.18
C ARG A 111 -13.98 18.90 -8.83
N GLY A 112 -15.16 18.39 -8.51
CA GLY A 112 -16.44 18.91 -9.01
C GLY A 112 -16.93 20.15 -8.25
N ILE A 113 -16.30 20.50 -7.12
CA ILE A 113 -16.71 21.66 -6.31
C ILE A 113 -16.08 22.94 -6.90
N PRO A 114 -16.89 23.95 -7.26
CA PRO A 114 -16.40 25.24 -7.75
C PRO A 114 -15.45 25.90 -6.73
N GLY A 115 -14.36 26.50 -7.21
CA GLY A 115 -13.31 27.07 -6.35
C GLY A 115 -13.77 28.24 -5.47
N ASN A 116 -14.91 28.86 -5.77
CA ASN A 116 -15.55 29.91 -4.96
C ASN A 116 -16.49 29.36 -3.88
N ARG A 117 -16.64 28.03 -3.76
CA ARG A 117 -17.46 27.38 -2.74
C ARG A 117 -16.60 26.60 -1.76
N SER A 118 -16.98 26.66 -0.48
CA SER A 118 -16.40 25.84 0.57
C SER A 118 -16.85 24.38 0.45
N ARG A 119 -16.00 23.44 0.87
CA ARG A 119 -16.38 22.02 0.96
C ARG A 119 -17.58 21.84 1.90
N PRO A 120 -18.62 21.10 1.49
CA PRO A 120 -19.76 20.78 2.35
C PRO A 120 -19.32 19.87 3.50
N TRP A 121 -20.10 19.85 4.58
CA TRP A 121 -19.75 19.13 5.81
C TRP A 121 -19.50 17.63 5.60
N TRP A 122 -20.30 16.97 4.75
CA TRP A 122 -20.16 15.54 4.48
C TRP A 122 -18.83 15.22 3.76
N LEU A 123 -18.30 16.13 2.93
CA LEU A 123 -17.00 15.95 2.29
C LEU A 123 -15.86 16.16 3.30
N ARG A 124 -16.07 17.00 4.32
CA ARG A 124 -15.12 17.12 5.44
C ARG A 124 -15.08 15.84 6.27
N LEU A 125 -16.23 15.20 6.50
CA LEU A 125 -16.28 13.88 7.13
C LEU A 125 -15.59 12.81 6.28
N ALA A 126 -15.81 12.82 4.96
CA ALA A 126 -15.08 11.94 4.04
C ALA A 126 -13.57 12.19 4.08
N ALA A 127 -13.12 13.43 4.22
CA ALA A 127 -11.70 13.75 4.41
C ALA A 127 -11.14 13.16 5.71
N VAL A 128 -11.89 13.22 6.82
CA VAL A 128 -11.48 12.59 8.09
C VAL A 128 -11.40 11.07 7.94
N ALA A 129 -12.41 10.43 7.33
CA ALA A 129 -12.39 9.00 7.08
C ALA A 129 -11.20 8.59 6.19
N LEU A 130 -10.90 9.37 5.15
CA LEU A 130 -9.73 9.15 4.30
C LEU A 130 -8.41 9.22 5.07
N ILE A 131 -8.26 10.18 5.98
CA ILE A 131 -7.08 10.31 6.84
C ILE A 131 -6.94 9.09 7.77
N VAL A 132 -8.05 8.60 8.34
CA VAL A 132 -8.04 7.39 9.18
C VAL A 132 -7.60 6.17 8.38
N ILE A 133 -8.13 5.98 7.17
CA ILE A 133 -7.72 4.88 6.28
C ILE A 133 -6.23 4.99 5.93
N ALA A 134 -5.75 6.20 5.59
CA ALA A 134 -4.35 6.46 5.28
C ALA A 134 -3.42 6.13 6.45
N MET A 135 -3.82 6.49 7.68
CA MET A 135 -3.10 6.16 8.89
C MET A 135 -3.04 4.65 9.13
N LEU A 136 -4.18 3.95 9.04
CA LEU A 136 -4.25 2.50 9.22
C LEU A 136 -3.38 1.76 8.20
N ALA A 137 -3.47 2.13 6.92
CA ALA A 137 -2.66 1.51 5.86
C ALA A 137 -1.16 1.68 6.13
N THR A 138 -0.75 2.88 6.56
CA THR A 138 0.65 3.17 6.89
C THR A 138 1.12 2.38 8.11
N VAL A 139 0.33 2.36 9.19
CA VAL A 139 0.67 1.64 10.43
C VAL A 139 0.82 0.15 10.17
N TRP A 140 -0.08 -0.48 9.40
CA TRP A 140 0.02 -1.89 9.08
C TRP A 140 1.22 -2.20 8.20
N ALA A 141 1.51 -1.37 7.19
CA ALA A 141 2.71 -1.52 6.37
C ALA A 141 4.00 -1.42 7.21
N VAL A 142 4.07 -0.47 8.16
CA VAL A 142 5.20 -0.33 9.09
C VAL A 142 5.33 -1.55 9.99
N ARG A 143 4.22 -2.04 10.56
CA ARG A 143 4.24 -3.22 11.43
C ARG A 143 4.69 -4.48 10.68
N ALA A 144 4.17 -4.70 9.46
CA ALA A 144 4.60 -5.81 8.61
C ALA A 144 6.09 -5.69 8.26
N GLY A 145 6.57 -4.50 7.90
CA GLY A 145 7.98 -4.25 7.63
C GLY A 145 8.88 -4.50 8.84
N HIS A 146 8.45 -4.07 10.03
CA HIS A 146 9.20 -4.27 11.27
C HIS A 146 9.36 -5.75 11.63
N THR A 147 8.26 -6.51 11.64
CA THR A 147 8.33 -7.96 11.92
C THR A 147 9.08 -8.72 10.84
N GLY A 148 9.06 -8.26 9.59
CA GLY A 148 9.90 -8.79 8.51
C GLY A 148 11.39 -8.56 8.75
N ALA A 149 11.77 -7.35 9.20
CA ALA A 149 13.15 -7.03 9.56
C ALA A 149 13.62 -7.87 10.75
N GLU A 150 12.78 -8.07 11.76
CA GLU A 150 13.08 -8.93 12.91
C GLU A 150 13.45 -10.36 12.48
N LEU A 151 12.69 -10.97 11.57
CA LEU A 151 12.97 -12.30 11.04
C LEU A 151 14.36 -12.43 10.38
N VAL A 152 14.82 -11.36 9.74
CA VAL A 152 16.12 -11.34 9.05
C VAL A 152 17.28 -11.10 10.02
N TRP A 153 17.08 -10.25 11.04
CA TRP A 153 18.18 -9.68 11.83
C TRP A 153 18.31 -10.18 13.27
N GLN A 154 17.27 -10.76 13.88
CA GLN A 154 17.28 -11.17 15.31
C GLN A 154 18.44 -12.12 15.70
N GLY A 155 19.01 -12.86 14.74
CA GLY A 155 20.16 -13.75 14.96
C GLY A 155 21.52 -13.17 14.51
N ARG A 156 21.54 -11.97 13.92
CA ARG A 156 22.75 -11.38 13.29
C ARG A 156 23.27 -10.15 14.01
N VAL A 157 22.39 -9.44 14.70
CA VAL A 157 22.72 -8.27 15.50
C VAL A 157 22.53 -8.65 16.97
N ARG A 158 23.63 -9.00 17.65
CA ARG A 158 23.73 -9.12 19.10
C ARG A 158 24.84 -8.21 19.59
#